data_AF-A0A959VQK8-F1
#
_entry.id   AF-A0A959VQK8-F1
#
_cell.length_a   1.000
_cell.length_b   1.000
_cell.length_c   1.000
_cell.angle_alpha   90.00
_cell.angle_beta   90.00
_cell.angle_gamma   90.00
#
_symmetry.space_group_name_H-M   'P 1'
#
loop_
_entity.id
_entity.type
_entity.pdbx_description
1 polymer ?
#
loop_
_entity_poly.entity_id
_entity_poly.type
_entity_poly.pdbx_seq_one_letter_code
_entity_poly.pdbx_strand_id
1 'polypeptide(L)'
;HFNKVVHPWQCSGAPIHDPETDEILGAIDLTGHLKTAHPHTLSLVGAAAGMAEVFMQQDLERRVGRIRERHLAGRAGPEQPAAVLGRTGKVLAAVPEGWVTGQVELPKRGSRVSLGEGTDLAELEKIDGESLMLLWGAGKSSPDLPAELTIELLTLSPKLTIGGRSVPLSLRHCELLAVLAANPDGISAERLAIELYGDQGRPESVRAEISRLRSLAGPIIESRPYRIAVEFRADFLEIEPLLAAGRVGDAMDRYRESLLPNSEVGAVVEAGRRVDGMLRSAVIGSEDPVLISRWCGTSSGQSDLEAAELLLTLLAEEDARLPGAIAHAERLRRTESRTTASPWH
;
A
#
# COMPACT_ATOMS: atom_id res chain seq x y z
N HIS A 1 21.67 61.10 15.13
CA HIS A 1 21.03 61.47 16.41
C HIS A 1 20.33 62.84 16.29
N PHE A 2 19.00 62.91 16.46
CA PHE A 2 18.21 64.16 16.33
C PHE A 2 18.11 65.01 17.62
N ASN A 3 18.44 64.45 18.79
CA ASN A 3 18.48 65.17 20.08
C ASN A 3 19.94 65.46 20.49
N LYS A 4 20.24 66.71 20.86
CA LYS A 4 21.59 67.17 21.23
C LYS A 4 22.18 66.46 22.45
N VAL A 5 21.33 65.97 23.35
CA VAL A 5 21.77 65.28 24.59
C VAL A 5 22.45 63.94 24.29
N VAL A 6 22.12 63.29 23.17
CA VAL A 6 22.68 61.99 22.78
C VAL A 6 23.81 62.09 21.75
N HIS A 7 24.14 63.30 21.28
CA HIS A 7 25.27 63.54 20.37
C HIS A 7 26.63 63.05 20.90
N PRO A 8 26.91 63.08 22.22
CA PRO A 8 28.18 62.59 22.73
C PRO A 8 28.28 61.06 22.87
N TRP A 9 27.23 60.31 22.53
CA TRP A 9 27.15 58.86 22.73
C TRP A 9 27.39 58.11 21.43
N GLN A 10 28.08 56.97 21.54
CA GLN A 10 28.32 56.02 20.46
C GLN A 10 27.89 54.63 20.91
N CYS A 11 27.26 53.89 20.00
CA CYS A 11 26.80 52.52 20.18
C CYS A 11 27.54 51.64 19.18
N SER A 12 28.05 50.49 19.63
CA SER A 12 28.57 49.43 18.77
C SER A 12 27.77 48.19 19.06
N GLY A 13 26.96 47.77 18.08
CA GLY A 13 26.10 46.61 18.19
C GLY A 13 26.50 45.49 17.24
N ALA A 14 26.32 44.25 17.67
CA ALA A 14 26.40 43.07 16.81
C ALA A 14 25.17 42.18 17.05
N PRO A 15 24.48 41.73 15.98
CA PRO A 15 23.36 40.82 16.11
C PRO A 15 23.80 39.43 16.56
N ILE A 16 22.88 38.69 17.18
CA ILE A 16 22.97 37.25 17.46
C ILE A 16 21.89 36.56 16.62
N HIS A 17 22.28 35.57 15.84
CA HIS A 17 21.38 34.81 14.98
C HIS A 17 21.00 33.45 15.57
N ASP A 18 19.80 32.96 15.24
CA ASP A 18 19.37 31.61 15.59
C ASP A 18 20.15 30.59 14.74
N PRO A 19 20.80 29.58 15.34
CA PRO A 19 21.59 28.59 14.59
C PRO A 19 20.75 27.73 13.63
N GLU A 20 19.43 27.65 13.86
CA GLU A 20 18.50 26.94 12.99
C GLU A 20 18.03 27.81 11.83
N THR A 21 17.52 29.02 12.11
CA THR A 21 16.80 29.84 11.12
C THR A 21 17.59 31.01 10.53
N ASP A 22 18.75 31.34 11.10
CA ASP A 22 19.53 32.54 10.78
C ASP A 22 18.79 33.86 11.09
N GLU A 23 17.64 33.80 11.78
CA GLU A 23 16.91 34.99 12.20
C GLU A 23 17.59 35.66 13.39
N ILE A 24 17.51 37.00 13.47
CA ILE A 24 18.07 37.77 14.59
C ILE A 24 17.25 37.48 15.85
N LEU A 25 17.89 36.85 16.84
CA LEU A 25 17.33 36.61 18.17
C LEU A 25 17.49 37.82 19.10
N GLY A 26 18.54 38.60 18.87
CA GLY A 26 18.87 39.77 19.67
C GLY A 26 20.15 40.43 19.19
N ALA A 27 20.67 41.36 19.97
CA ALA A 27 21.96 41.98 19.70
C ALA A 27 22.71 42.22 21.01
N ILE A 28 24.03 42.12 20.94
CA ILE A 28 24.91 42.66 21.97
C ILE A 28 25.23 44.09 21.57
N ASP A 29 24.97 45.05 22.44
CA ASP A 29 25.33 46.45 22.24
C ASP A 29 26.25 46.92 23.37
N LEU A 30 27.31 47.65 23.00
CA LEU A 30 28.08 48.43 23.93
C LEU A 30 27.90 49.92 23.61
N THR A 31 27.24 50.60 24.54
CA THR A 31 27.03 52.05 24.47
C THR A 31 27.99 52.76 25.41
N GLY A 32 28.66 53.80 24.91
CA GLY A 32 29.59 54.62 25.68
C GLY A 32 29.71 56.04 25.16
N HIS A 33 30.38 56.90 25.93
CA HIS A 33 30.65 58.27 25.50
C HIS A 33 31.75 58.25 24.41
N LEU A 34 31.64 59.10 23.40
CA LEU A 34 32.61 59.26 22.30
C LEU A 34 34.06 59.44 22.79
N LYS A 35 34.26 60.06 23.97
CA LYS A 35 35.58 60.27 24.57
C LYS A 35 36.26 58.98 25.05
N THR A 36 35.48 57.92 25.29
CA THR A 36 35.95 56.60 25.72
C THR A 36 35.81 55.55 24.60
N ALA A 37 35.44 55.97 23.38
CA ALA A 37 35.27 55.06 22.26
C ALA A 37 36.63 54.52 21.80
N HIS A 38 36.81 53.20 21.86
CA HIS A 38 38.02 52.54 21.38
C HIS A 38 37.82 52.02 19.95
N PRO A 39 38.80 52.12 19.03
CA PRO A 39 38.70 51.60 17.66
C PRO A 39 38.33 50.11 17.56
N HIS A 40 38.59 49.33 18.61
CA HIS A 40 38.31 47.88 18.67
C HIS A 40 36.96 47.53 19.32
N THR A 41 36.15 48.52 19.72
CA THR A 41 34.88 48.27 20.42
C THR A 41 33.92 47.43 19.58
N LEU A 42 33.83 47.71 18.28
CA LEU A 42 33.00 46.93 17.36
C LEU A 42 33.52 45.49 17.22
N SER A 43 34.83 45.28 17.16
CA SER A 43 35.43 43.94 17.09
C SER A 43 35.19 43.13 18.36
N LEU A 44 35.23 43.78 19.53
CA LEU A 44 34.92 43.14 20.81
C LEU A 44 33.47 42.67 20.88
N VAL A 45 32.53 43.56 20.53
CA VAL A 45 31.10 43.24 20.52
C VAL A 45 30.78 42.16 19.47
N GLY A 46 31.41 42.24 18.30
CA GLY A 46 31.32 41.18 17.27
C GLY A 46 31.86 39.83 17.74
N ALA A 47 33.00 39.82 18.44
CA ALA A 47 33.56 38.59 19.01
C ALA A 47 32.67 38.00 20.12
N ALA A 48 32.09 38.85 20.97
CA ALA A 48 31.15 38.41 22.00
C ALA A 48 29.88 37.79 21.39
N ALA A 49 29.31 38.42 20.35
CA ALA A 49 28.15 37.89 19.64
C ALA A 49 28.49 36.56 18.95
N GLY A 50 29.62 36.49 18.25
CA GLY A 50 30.08 35.25 17.61
C GLY A 50 30.34 34.11 18.61
N MET A 51 30.87 34.40 19.81
CA MET A 51 30.99 33.38 20.86
C MET A 51 29.63 32.87 21.32
N ALA A 52 28.65 33.76 21.49
CA ALA A 52 27.28 33.37 21.86
C ALA A 52 26.67 32.45 20.80
N GLU A 53 26.82 32.78 19.52
CA GLU A 53 26.36 31.95 18.40
C GLU A 53 27.04 30.58 18.38
N VAL A 54 28.36 30.51 18.61
CA VAL A 54 29.09 29.23 18.73
C VAL A 54 28.58 28.39 19.88
N PHE A 55 28.30 28.98 21.05
CA PHE A 55 27.72 28.25 22.18
C PHE A 55 26.34 27.68 21.85
N MET A 56 25.52 28.45 21.14
CA MET A 56 24.18 28.02 20.71
C MET A 56 24.25 26.88 19.69
N GLN A 57 25.17 26.96 18.72
CA GLN A 57 25.42 25.91 17.74
C GLN A 57 25.86 24.61 18.42
N GLN A 58 26.80 24.68 19.36
CA GLN A 58 27.25 23.52 20.13
C GLN A 58 26.15 22.92 21.00
N ASP A 59 25.27 23.75 21.57
CA ASP A 59 24.14 23.26 22.35
C ASP A 59 23.14 22.51 21.47
N LEU A 60 22.83 23.05 20.29
CA LEU A 60 21.98 22.39 19.29
C LEU A 60 22.56 21.03 18.88
N GLU A 61 23.85 20.96 18.55
CA GLU A 61 24.54 19.72 18.20
C GLU A 61 24.49 18.69 19.33
N ARG A 62 24.70 19.12 20.58
CA ARG A 62 24.57 18.24 21.76
C ARG A 62 23.15 17.72 21.92
N ARG A 63 22.12 18.56 21.71
CA ARG A 63 20.71 18.15 21.78
C ARG A 63 20.35 17.16 20.68
N VAL A 64 20.76 17.42 19.44
CA VAL A 64 20.59 16.50 18.31
C VAL A 64 21.28 15.17 18.61
N GLY A 65 22.52 15.19 19.11
CA GLY A 65 23.27 13.99 19.51
C GLY A 65 22.52 13.14 20.55
N ARG A 66 22.03 13.78 21.62
CA ARG A 66 21.24 13.09 22.67
C ARG A 66 19.96 12.47 22.11
N ILE A 67 19.27 13.14 21.19
CA ILE A 67 18.05 12.60 20.57
C ILE A 67 18.38 11.41 19.67
N ARG A 68 19.43 11.52 18.84
CA ARG A 68 19.88 10.42 18.00
C ARG A 68 20.22 9.18 18.83
N GLU A 69 20.96 9.35 19.91
CA GLU A 69 21.35 8.26 20.80
C GLU A 69 20.15 7.63 21.53
N ARG A 70 19.22 8.44 22.04
CA ARG A 70 18.08 7.93 22.83
C ARG A 70 16.94 7.38 22.00
N HIS A 71 16.64 8.01 20.86
CA HIS A 71 15.42 7.74 20.10
C HIS A 71 15.67 7.02 18.78
N LEU A 72 16.83 7.26 18.14
CA LEU A 72 17.13 6.67 16.83
C LEU A 72 18.04 5.44 16.92
N ALA A 73 18.92 5.35 17.92
CA ALA A 73 19.84 4.22 18.05
C ALA A 73 19.09 2.87 18.15
N GLY A 74 19.45 1.92 17.29
CA GLY A 74 18.82 0.59 17.23
C GLY A 74 17.41 0.55 16.63
N ARG A 75 16.82 1.70 16.29
CA ARG A 75 15.50 1.82 15.65
C ARG A 75 15.57 2.35 14.23
N ALA A 76 16.44 3.33 13.99
CA ALA A 76 16.60 3.94 12.68
C ALA A 76 17.64 3.19 11.83
N GLY A 77 17.33 2.97 10.56
CA GLY A 77 18.18 2.26 9.61
C GLY A 77 17.64 2.33 8.18
N PRO A 78 18.25 1.61 7.22
CA PRO A 78 17.80 1.61 5.82
C PRO A 78 16.35 1.16 5.63
N GLU A 79 15.87 0.26 6.50
CA GLU A 79 14.50 -0.29 6.47
C GLU A 79 13.49 0.50 7.33
N GLN A 80 13.97 1.45 8.12
CA GLN A 80 13.14 2.38 8.88
C GLN A 80 13.93 3.68 9.04
N PRO A 81 13.99 4.50 7.97
CA PRO A 81 14.79 5.71 8.00
C PRO A 81 14.14 6.73 8.93
N ALA A 82 14.96 7.58 9.53
CA ALA A 82 14.51 8.58 10.48
C ALA A 82 15.36 9.84 10.38
N ALA A 83 14.79 10.98 10.76
CA ALA A 83 15.48 12.25 10.82
C ALA A 83 15.10 13.04 12.07
N VAL A 84 16.03 13.86 12.53
CA VAL A 84 15.81 14.87 13.57
C VAL A 84 15.53 16.18 12.88
N LEU A 85 14.36 16.76 13.16
CA LEU A 85 13.95 18.06 12.63
C LEU A 85 14.05 19.13 13.71
N GLY A 86 14.48 20.32 13.30
CA GLY A 86 14.36 21.55 14.07
C GLY A 86 12.91 22.05 14.14
N ARG A 87 12.67 23.12 14.90
CA ARG A 87 11.33 23.65 15.18
C ARG A 87 10.61 24.16 13.92
N THR A 88 11.36 24.50 12.89
CA THR A 88 10.85 24.99 11.60
C THR A 88 10.67 23.89 10.56
N GLY A 89 11.14 22.67 10.85
CA GLY A 89 11.19 21.56 9.89
C GLY A 89 12.54 21.44 9.17
N LYS A 90 13.55 22.24 9.54
CA LYS A 90 14.93 22.06 9.06
C LYS A 90 15.46 20.69 9.45
N VAL A 91 16.04 19.95 8.52
CA VAL A 91 16.67 18.65 8.80
C VAL A 91 18.02 18.88 9.49
N LEU A 92 18.16 18.41 10.73
CA LEU A 92 19.37 18.55 11.53
C LEU A 92 20.24 17.28 11.53
N ALA A 93 19.61 16.12 11.34
CA ALA A 93 20.29 14.83 11.13
C ALA A 93 19.35 13.84 10.44
N ALA A 94 19.90 12.90 9.66
CA ALA A 94 19.13 11.83 9.02
C ALA A 94 19.88 10.48 9.10
N VAL A 95 19.12 9.40 9.14
CA VAL A 95 19.58 8.00 9.13
C VAL A 95 18.67 7.21 8.17
N PRO A 96 19.18 6.62 7.09
CA PRO A 96 20.54 6.77 6.58
C PRO A 96 20.82 8.22 6.18
N GLU A 97 22.10 8.57 6.16
CA GLU A 97 22.54 9.89 5.75
C GLU A 97 22.06 10.18 4.31
N GLY A 98 21.53 11.39 4.08
CA GLY A 98 20.99 11.78 2.79
C GLY A 98 19.56 11.29 2.48
N TRP A 99 18.88 10.56 3.38
CA TRP A 99 17.49 10.15 3.19
C TRP A 99 16.53 11.34 2.99
N VAL A 100 16.65 12.34 3.86
CA VAL A 100 15.95 13.62 3.76
C VAL A 100 16.96 14.73 4.05
N THR A 101 16.87 15.83 3.31
CA THR A 101 17.80 16.96 3.44
C THR A 101 17.04 18.27 3.27
N GLY A 102 17.64 19.37 3.74
CA GLY A 102 17.05 20.70 3.58
C GLY A 102 15.90 20.96 4.57
N GLN A 103 14.76 21.37 4.04
CA GLN A 103 13.58 21.80 4.80
C GLN A 103 12.40 20.86 4.54
N VAL A 104 11.74 20.42 5.60
CA VAL A 104 10.51 19.64 5.55
C VAL A 104 9.33 20.52 5.92
N GLU A 105 8.27 20.52 5.10
CA GLU A 105 7.07 21.31 5.39
C GLU A 105 6.26 20.67 6.52
N LEU A 106 6.16 21.36 7.66
CA LEU A 106 5.45 20.83 8.82
C LEU A 106 3.92 20.90 8.64
N PRO A 107 3.18 19.83 8.98
CA PRO A 107 1.74 19.79 8.81
C PRO A 107 1.04 20.73 9.80
N LYS A 108 0.03 21.45 9.32
CA LYS A 108 -0.81 22.31 10.17
C LYS A 108 -1.67 21.50 11.16
N ARG A 109 -2.02 20.26 10.80
CA ARG A 109 -2.78 19.29 11.62
C ARG A 109 -2.37 17.86 11.25
N GLY A 110 -2.31 16.98 12.24
CA GLY A 110 -1.89 15.57 12.08
C GLY A 110 -0.37 15.38 12.21
N SER A 111 0.06 14.12 12.15
CA SER A 111 1.46 13.71 12.21
C SER A 111 2.07 13.42 10.84
N ARG A 112 1.27 13.28 9.77
CA ARG A 112 1.78 12.86 8.45
C ARG A 112 2.37 14.02 7.66
N VAL A 113 3.53 13.77 7.03
CA VAL A 113 4.33 14.74 6.28
C VAL A 113 4.68 14.17 4.91
N SER A 114 4.52 14.98 3.85
CA SER A 114 4.93 14.60 2.48
C SER A 114 6.36 15.04 2.24
N LEU A 115 7.24 14.13 1.78
CA LEU A 115 8.66 14.44 1.53
C LEU A 115 8.99 14.85 0.09
N GLY A 116 7.98 14.98 -0.79
CA GLY A 116 8.13 15.45 -2.19
C GLY A 116 6.90 15.14 -3.06
N GLU A 117 7.04 15.23 -4.40
CA GLU A 117 5.99 14.91 -5.42
C GLU A 117 5.68 13.41 -5.55
N GLY A 118 6.14 12.59 -4.62
CA GLY A 118 5.87 11.16 -4.52
C GLY A 118 5.28 10.81 -3.16
N THR A 119 4.57 9.70 -3.11
CA THR A 119 3.86 9.08 -1.97
C THR A 119 4.67 8.77 -0.71
N ASP A 120 5.84 9.38 -0.52
CA ASP A 120 6.70 9.21 0.65
C ASP A 120 6.11 10.00 1.82
N LEU A 121 5.14 9.38 2.48
CA LEU A 121 4.57 9.86 3.73
C LEU A 121 5.49 9.45 4.88
N ALA A 122 5.98 10.43 5.61
CA ALA A 122 6.69 10.24 6.86
C ALA A 122 5.81 10.67 8.03
N GLU A 123 6.05 10.08 9.20
CA GLU A 123 5.34 10.41 10.42
C GLU A 123 6.20 11.31 11.32
N LEU A 124 5.61 12.42 11.73
CA LEU A 124 6.17 13.40 12.64
C LEU A 124 5.78 13.07 14.07
N GLU A 125 6.78 12.75 14.88
CA GLU A 125 6.66 12.57 16.31
C GLU A 125 7.27 13.79 17.01
N LYS A 126 6.50 14.41 17.91
CA LYS A 126 7.00 15.51 18.76
C LYS A 126 7.59 14.92 20.03
N ILE A 127 8.76 15.40 20.44
CA ILE A 127 9.37 14.99 21.70
C ILE A 127 8.92 15.95 22.80
N ASP A 128 8.27 15.40 23.83
CA ASP A 128 7.79 16.19 24.95
C ASP A 128 8.92 16.95 25.65
N GLY A 129 8.72 18.26 25.82
CA GLY A 129 9.69 19.14 26.49
C GLY A 129 10.91 19.52 25.64
N GLU A 130 11.00 19.08 24.38
CA GLU A 130 12.08 19.44 23.47
C GLU A 130 11.54 20.24 22.27
N SER A 131 12.34 21.19 21.76
CA SER A 131 12.01 21.95 20.54
C SER A 131 12.31 21.19 19.25
N LEU A 132 12.73 19.94 19.36
CA LEU A 132 13.15 19.06 18.27
C LEU A 132 12.07 18.00 18.02
N MET A 133 11.96 17.56 16.78
CA MET A 133 10.98 16.57 16.35
C MET A 133 11.68 15.40 15.67
N LEU A 134 11.03 14.25 15.67
CA LEU A 134 11.44 13.08 14.92
C LEU A 134 10.55 12.94 13.69
N LEU A 135 11.19 12.63 12.57
CA LEU A 135 10.52 12.28 11.34
C LEU A 135 10.87 10.82 11.05
N TRP A 136 9.89 9.94 11.13
CA TRP A 136 10.04 8.54 10.78
C TRP A 136 9.58 8.34 9.34
N GLY A 137 10.50 7.94 8.47
CA GLY A 137 10.11 7.42 7.19
C GLY A 137 9.57 6.02 7.36
N ALA A 138 8.52 5.70 6.62
CA ALA A 138 8.34 4.32 6.24
C ALA A 138 9.63 3.93 5.51
N GLY A 139 10.40 2.97 6.02
CA GLY A 139 11.39 2.38 5.14
C GLY A 139 10.66 1.53 4.12
N LYS A 140 11.32 0.56 3.53
CA LYS A 140 10.60 -0.45 2.73
C LYS A 140 9.77 -1.38 3.62
N SER A 141 8.94 -0.82 4.48
CA SER A 141 7.85 -1.42 5.22
C SER A 141 6.66 -0.50 5.02
N SER A 142 6.04 -0.75 3.88
CA SER A 142 4.64 -0.55 3.55
C SER A 142 3.77 0.26 4.53
N PRO A 143 3.06 1.29 4.02
CA PRO A 143 2.27 2.21 4.84
C PRO A 143 1.11 1.48 5.47
N ASP A 144 1.08 1.27 6.79
CA ASP A 144 -0.15 0.99 7.56
C ASP A 144 -1.13 0.07 6.80
N LEU A 145 -0.59 -0.99 6.19
CA LEU A 145 -1.38 -1.78 5.28
C LEU A 145 -2.41 -2.51 6.13
N PRO A 146 -3.65 -2.66 5.65
CA PRO A 146 -4.60 -3.55 6.30
C PRO A 146 -3.90 -4.88 6.64
N ALA A 147 -3.93 -5.30 7.89
CA ALA A 147 -3.30 -6.53 8.37
C ALA A 147 -3.75 -7.80 7.60
N GLU A 148 -4.80 -7.70 6.79
CA GLU A 148 -5.23 -8.71 5.84
C GLU A 148 -5.97 -8.02 4.68
N LEU A 149 -5.45 -8.15 3.46
CA LEU A 149 -6.17 -7.84 2.22
C LEU A 149 -6.80 -9.14 1.71
N THR A 150 -8.12 -9.22 1.66
CA THR A 150 -8.82 -10.39 1.12
C THR A 150 -9.55 -10.03 -0.17
N ILE A 151 -9.31 -10.81 -1.21
CA ILE A 151 -9.89 -10.69 -2.55
C ILE A 151 -10.79 -11.92 -2.76
N GLU A 152 -12.10 -11.72 -2.77
CA GLU A 152 -13.10 -12.77 -2.96
C GLU A 152 -13.74 -12.60 -4.34
N LEU A 153 -13.35 -13.43 -5.33
CA LEU A 153 -13.80 -13.36 -6.72
C LEU A 153 -14.49 -14.64 -7.20
N LEU A 154 -14.44 -15.74 -6.45
CA LEU A 154 -15.17 -17.00 -6.72
C LEU A 154 -16.61 -16.93 -6.18
N THR A 155 -17.29 -15.83 -6.45
CA THR A 155 -18.65 -15.55 -5.99
C THR A 155 -19.39 -14.62 -6.95
N LEU A 156 -20.73 -14.67 -6.93
CA LEU A 156 -21.58 -13.78 -7.72
C LEU A 156 -21.51 -12.30 -7.30
N SER A 157 -21.01 -12.01 -6.10
CA SER A 157 -20.84 -10.64 -5.59
C SER A 157 -19.39 -10.43 -5.13
N PRO A 158 -18.47 -10.19 -6.09
CA PRO A 158 -17.06 -10.04 -5.79
C PRO A 158 -16.81 -8.94 -4.76
N LYS A 159 -15.84 -9.18 -3.88
CA LYS A 159 -15.58 -8.31 -2.74
C LYS A 159 -14.09 -8.16 -2.48
N LEU A 160 -13.71 -6.94 -2.14
CA LEU A 160 -12.40 -6.62 -1.56
C LEU A 160 -12.59 -6.25 -0.10
N THR A 161 -11.85 -6.90 0.79
CA THR A 161 -11.84 -6.61 2.22
C THR A 161 -10.48 -6.07 2.65
N ILE A 162 -10.50 -4.89 3.27
CA ILE A 162 -9.30 -4.13 3.69
C ILE A 162 -9.45 -3.89 5.19
N GLY A 163 -8.67 -4.61 6.02
CA GLY A 163 -8.71 -4.43 7.47
C GLY A 163 -10.12 -4.67 8.04
N GLY A 164 -10.81 -5.68 7.51
CA GLY A 164 -12.18 -6.04 7.87
C GLY A 164 -13.29 -5.19 7.20
N ARG A 165 -12.96 -4.17 6.40
CA ARG A 165 -13.95 -3.34 5.70
C ARG A 165 -14.11 -3.74 4.24
N SER A 166 -15.36 -3.92 3.82
CA SER A 166 -15.71 -4.20 2.42
C SER A 166 -15.62 -2.94 1.57
N VAL A 167 -14.95 -3.04 0.42
CA VAL A 167 -14.88 -1.98 -0.59
C VAL A 167 -15.75 -2.38 -1.78
N PRO A 168 -16.66 -1.50 -2.27
CA PRO A 168 -17.44 -1.77 -3.46
C PRO A 168 -16.55 -1.76 -4.70
N LEU A 169 -16.65 -2.81 -5.53
CA LEU A 169 -15.88 -2.95 -6.75
C LEU A 169 -16.76 -2.91 -8.00
N SER A 170 -16.24 -2.32 -9.08
CA SER A 170 -16.77 -2.53 -10.41
C SER A 170 -16.20 -3.82 -10.98
N LEU A 171 -16.83 -4.40 -12.02
CA LEU A 171 -16.26 -5.55 -12.74
C LEU A 171 -14.83 -5.28 -13.20
N ARG A 172 -14.56 -4.06 -13.70
CA ARG A 172 -13.22 -3.67 -14.15
C ARG A 172 -12.19 -3.66 -13.02
N HIS A 173 -12.57 -3.23 -11.81
CA HIS A 173 -11.68 -3.33 -10.65
C HIS A 173 -11.42 -4.79 -10.26
N CYS A 174 -12.44 -5.66 -10.34
CA CYS A 174 -12.29 -7.08 -10.07
C CYS A 174 -11.34 -7.76 -11.07
N GLU A 175 -11.50 -7.49 -12.37
CA GLU A 175 -10.61 -8.01 -13.43
C GLU A 175 -9.17 -7.54 -13.21
N LEU A 176 -9.00 -6.25 -12.90
CA LEU A 176 -7.69 -5.68 -12.62
C LEU A 176 -7.05 -6.35 -11.39
N LEU A 177 -7.79 -6.54 -10.31
CA LEU A 177 -7.32 -7.24 -9.12
C LEU A 177 -6.97 -8.71 -9.41
N ALA A 178 -7.77 -9.41 -10.21
CA ALA A 178 -7.48 -10.79 -10.63
C ALA A 178 -6.16 -10.89 -11.40
N VAL A 179 -5.94 -9.99 -12.37
CA VAL A 179 -4.69 -9.95 -13.15
C VAL A 179 -3.50 -9.58 -12.26
N LEU A 180 -3.63 -8.58 -11.38
CA LEU A 180 -2.55 -8.21 -10.46
C LEU A 180 -2.23 -9.32 -9.45
N ALA A 181 -3.24 -9.98 -8.89
CA ALA A 181 -3.06 -11.07 -7.94
C ALA A 181 -2.36 -12.28 -8.59
N ALA A 182 -2.66 -12.57 -9.86
CA ALA A 182 -1.98 -13.61 -10.63
C ALA A 182 -0.54 -13.22 -11.05
N ASN A 183 -0.14 -11.95 -10.91
CA ASN A 183 1.18 -11.44 -11.28
C ASN A 183 1.84 -10.72 -10.08
N PRO A 184 2.23 -11.45 -9.00
CA PRO A 184 2.76 -10.85 -7.78
C PRO A 184 4.07 -10.08 -7.98
N ASP A 185 4.93 -10.51 -8.90
CA ASP A 185 6.16 -9.80 -9.28
C ASP A 185 5.89 -8.46 -10.00
N GLY A 186 4.66 -8.32 -10.51
CA GLY A 186 4.11 -7.13 -11.13
C GLY A 186 4.05 -7.16 -12.65
N ILE A 187 3.19 -6.30 -13.20
CA ILE A 187 2.89 -6.18 -14.62
C ILE A 187 3.08 -4.73 -15.10
N SER A 188 3.63 -4.54 -16.31
CA SER A 188 3.79 -3.19 -16.87
C SER A 188 2.44 -2.57 -17.23
N ALA A 189 2.39 -1.24 -17.37
CA ALA A 189 1.16 -0.55 -17.76
C ALA A 189 0.70 -0.97 -19.16
N GLU A 190 1.66 -1.20 -20.06
CA GLU A 190 1.47 -1.62 -21.44
C GLU A 190 0.91 -3.04 -21.49
N ARG A 191 1.50 -3.98 -20.74
CA ARG A 191 1.03 -5.36 -20.71
C ARG A 191 -0.35 -5.45 -20.06
N LEU A 192 -0.56 -4.76 -18.94
CA LEU A 192 -1.86 -4.73 -18.26
C LEU A 192 -2.96 -4.13 -19.16
N ALA A 193 -2.63 -3.17 -20.03
CA ALA A 193 -3.57 -2.62 -20.98
C ALA A 193 -3.98 -3.65 -22.04
N ILE A 194 -3.02 -4.42 -22.55
CA ILE A 194 -3.28 -5.51 -23.50
C ILE A 194 -4.13 -6.60 -22.86
N GLU A 195 -3.84 -7.01 -21.62
CA GLU A 195 -4.64 -8.01 -20.93
C GLU A 195 -6.10 -7.55 -20.77
N LEU A 196 -6.32 -6.34 -20.27
CA LEU A 196 -7.66 -5.85 -19.92
C LEU A 196 -8.52 -5.40 -21.12
N TYR A 197 -7.89 -4.93 -22.19
CA TYR A 197 -8.59 -4.27 -23.31
C TYR A 197 -8.19 -4.81 -24.69
N GLY A 198 -7.32 -5.82 -24.76
CA GLY A 198 -6.79 -6.36 -26.01
C GLY A 198 -5.90 -5.36 -26.77
N ASP A 199 -5.79 -5.54 -28.09
CA ASP A 199 -4.89 -4.75 -28.96
C ASP A 199 -5.20 -3.24 -28.99
N GLN A 200 -6.40 -2.83 -28.55
CA GLN A 200 -6.80 -1.42 -28.46
C GLN A 200 -6.52 -0.79 -27.10
N GLY A 201 -5.94 -1.56 -26.17
CA GLY A 201 -5.62 -1.13 -24.82
C GLY A 201 -4.60 0.00 -24.77
N ARG A 202 -4.93 1.03 -24.01
CA ARG A 202 -4.05 2.19 -23.79
C ARG A 202 -3.53 2.21 -22.35
N PRO A 203 -2.21 2.37 -22.12
CA PRO A 203 -1.65 2.49 -20.77
C PRO A 203 -2.28 3.61 -19.93
N GLU A 204 -2.79 4.67 -20.57
CA GLU A 204 -3.48 5.79 -19.93
C GLU A 204 -4.80 5.35 -19.28
N SER A 205 -5.56 4.46 -19.93
CA SER A 205 -6.81 3.91 -19.38
C SER A 205 -6.54 3.07 -18.13
N VAL A 206 -5.47 2.27 -18.15
CA VAL A 206 -5.01 1.50 -16.99
C VAL A 206 -4.61 2.43 -15.85
N ARG A 207 -3.81 3.48 -16.12
CA ARG A 207 -3.42 4.47 -15.10
C ARG A 207 -4.66 5.12 -14.45
N ALA A 208 -5.70 5.42 -15.23
CA ALA A 208 -6.94 5.97 -14.72
C ALA A 208 -7.70 4.97 -13.82
N GLU A 209 -7.81 3.70 -14.20
CA GLU A 209 -8.44 2.67 -13.36
C GLU A 209 -7.65 2.39 -12.08
N ILE A 210 -6.31 2.35 -12.16
CA ILE A 210 -5.44 2.20 -10.99
C ILE A 210 -5.63 3.37 -10.03
N SER A 211 -5.74 4.60 -10.56
CA SER A 211 -6.01 5.80 -9.74
C SER A 211 -7.36 5.73 -9.04
N ARG A 212 -8.41 5.27 -9.74
CA ARG A 212 -9.73 5.03 -9.14
C ARG A 212 -9.68 3.97 -8.05
N LEU A 213 -9.02 2.84 -8.32
CA LEU A 213 -8.88 1.76 -7.35
C LEU A 213 -8.10 2.23 -6.12
N ARG A 214 -7.02 3.00 -6.28
CA ARG A 214 -6.28 3.61 -5.16
C ARG A 214 -7.12 4.59 -4.35
N SER A 215 -8.03 5.31 -4.98
CA SER A 215 -8.94 6.22 -4.29
C SER A 215 -9.96 5.46 -3.42
N LEU A 216 -10.35 4.25 -3.83
CA LEU A 216 -11.31 3.40 -3.11
C LEU A 216 -10.65 2.53 -2.04
N ALA A 217 -9.51 1.93 -2.37
CA ALA A 217 -8.85 0.89 -1.59
C ALA A 217 -7.60 1.40 -0.86
N GLY A 218 -7.22 2.66 -1.05
CA GLY A 218 -5.96 3.21 -0.55
C GLY A 218 -4.75 2.76 -1.39
N PRO A 219 -3.52 3.00 -0.90
CA PRO A 219 -2.29 2.77 -1.66
C PRO A 219 -1.88 1.27 -1.71
N ILE A 220 -2.83 0.37 -1.92
CA ILE A 220 -2.60 -1.09 -1.95
C ILE A 220 -1.91 -1.58 -3.23
N ILE A 221 -1.70 -0.70 -4.22
CA ILE A 221 -1.06 -1.03 -5.49
C ILE A 221 0.17 -0.16 -5.66
N GLU A 222 1.32 -0.78 -5.86
CA GLU A 222 2.58 -0.14 -6.26
C GLU A 222 2.61 0.12 -7.77
N SER A 223 3.49 1.02 -8.20
CA SER A 223 3.71 1.32 -9.62
C SER A 223 5.14 0.97 -10.03
N ARG A 224 5.31 0.67 -11.33
CA ARG A 224 6.60 0.39 -11.98
C ARG A 224 7.34 -0.84 -11.40
N PRO A 225 6.86 -2.08 -11.64
CA PRO A 225 5.61 -2.46 -12.31
C PRO A 225 4.37 -2.36 -11.39
N TYR A 226 3.16 -2.44 -11.95
CA TYR A 226 1.94 -2.51 -11.13
C TYR A 226 1.87 -3.86 -10.42
N ARG A 227 1.72 -3.84 -9.10
CA ARG A 227 1.54 -5.03 -8.26
C ARG A 227 0.80 -4.68 -6.99
N ILE A 228 0.20 -5.68 -6.35
CA ILE A 228 -0.36 -5.52 -5.01
C ILE A 228 0.81 -5.36 -4.03
N ALA A 229 0.83 -4.25 -3.30
CA ALA A 229 1.94 -3.84 -2.43
C ALA A 229 1.91 -4.46 -1.02
N VAL A 230 0.91 -5.31 -0.78
CA VAL A 230 0.46 -5.76 0.52
C VAL A 230 0.37 -7.27 0.54
N GLU A 231 0.57 -7.89 1.70
CA GLU A 231 0.22 -9.30 1.83
C GLU A 231 -1.29 -9.47 1.61
N PHE A 232 -1.65 -10.37 0.71
CA PHE A 232 -3.02 -10.54 0.30
C PHE A 232 -3.38 -12.02 0.17
N ARG A 233 -4.68 -12.28 0.29
CA ARG A 233 -5.30 -13.57 0.02
C ARG A 233 -6.28 -13.40 -1.12
N ALA A 234 -6.22 -14.28 -2.10
CA ALA A 234 -7.20 -14.34 -3.17
C ALA A 234 -7.77 -15.75 -3.24
N ASP A 235 -9.09 -15.87 -3.11
CA ASP A 235 -9.77 -17.16 -3.03
C ASP A 235 -9.44 -18.10 -4.19
N PHE A 236 -9.36 -17.57 -5.41
CA PHE A 236 -9.01 -18.34 -6.61
C PHE A 236 -7.55 -18.84 -6.63
N LEU A 237 -6.63 -18.17 -5.91
CA LEU A 237 -5.25 -18.63 -5.75
C LEU A 237 -5.09 -19.66 -4.63
N GLU A 238 -6.06 -19.77 -3.72
CA GLU A 238 -6.04 -20.73 -2.62
C GLU A 238 -6.53 -22.13 -3.04
N ILE A 239 -7.22 -22.26 -4.17
CA ILE A 239 -7.75 -23.54 -4.64
C ILE A 239 -6.62 -24.54 -4.90
N GLU A 240 -5.63 -24.17 -5.70
CA GLU A 240 -4.51 -25.06 -6.04
C GLU A 240 -3.75 -25.61 -4.82
N PRO A 241 -3.30 -24.80 -3.84
CA PRO A 241 -2.62 -25.34 -2.66
C PRO A 241 -3.53 -26.20 -1.76
N LEU A 242 -4.82 -25.91 -1.68
CA LEU A 242 -5.77 -26.77 -0.96
C LEU A 242 -5.89 -28.15 -1.62
N LEU A 243 -6.02 -28.17 -2.95
CA LEU A 243 -6.10 -29.42 -3.71
C LEU A 243 -4.80 -30.21 -3.64
N ALA A 244 -3.63 -29.55 -3.71
CA ALA A 244 -2.33 -30.18 -3.55
C ALA A 244 -2.14 -30.82 -2.16
N ALA A 245 -2.79 -30.27 -1.13
CA ALA A 245 -2.83 -30.84 0.21
C ALA A 245 -3.90 -31.93 0.41
N GLY A 246 -4.62 -32.32 -0.65
CA GLY A 246 -5.72 -33.29 -0.60
C GLY A 246 -7.00 -32.76 0.08
N ARG A 247 -7.08 -31.45 0.34
CA ARG A 247 -8.18 -30.80 1.06
C ARG A 247 -9.29 -30.38 0.11
N VAL A 248 -9.87 -31.35 -0.61
CA VAL A 248 -10.88 -31.11 -1.65
C VAL A 248 -12.15 -30.45 -1.10
N GLY A 249 -12.60 -30.84 0.10
CA GLY A 249 -13.75 -30.24 0.77
C GLY A 249 -13.56 -28.75 1.07
N ASP A 250 -12.38 -28.37 1.58
CA ASP A 250 -12.05 -26.97 1.86
C ASP A 250 -11.98 -26.14 0.57
N ALA A 251 -11.45 -26.70 -0.53
CA ALA A 251 -11.46 -26.05 -1.82
C ALA A 251 -12.90 -25.81 -2.33
N MET A 252 -13.79 -26.80 -2.18
CA MET A 252 -15.22 -26.63 -2.50
C MET A 252 -15.94 -25.63 -1.60
N ASP A 253 -15.50 -25.43 -0.35
CA ASP A 253 -16.08 -24.41 0.54
C ASP A 253 -15.72 -22.98 0.10
N ARG A 254 -14.57 -22.81 -0.55
CA ARG A 254 -14.14 -21.52 -1.11
C ARG A 254 -14.76 -21.23 -2.48
N TYR A 255 -15.05 -22.27 -3.25
CA TYR A 255 -15.65 -22.14 -4.57
C TYR A 255 -17.17 -21.99 -4.50
N ARG A 256 -17.69 -20.77 -4.70
CA ARG A 256 -19.14 -20.54 -4.80
C ARG A 256 -19.61 -20.33 -6.24
N GLU A 257 -18.76 -19.75 -7.06
CA GLU A 257 -19.01 -19.40 -8.46
C GLU A 257 -17.69 -19.42 -9.23
N SER A 258 -17.75 -19.57 -10.56
CA SER A 258 -16.58 -19.44 -11.42
C SER A 258 -15.97 -18.05 -11.28
N LEU A 259 -14.67 -17.92 -11.60
CA LEU A 259 -13.96 -16.65 -11.48
C LEU A 259 -14.51 -15.61 -12.46
N LEU A 260 -15.22 -14.61 -11.95
CA LEU A 260 -15.77 -13.49 -12.72
C LEU A 260 -16.45 -13.93 -14.03
N PRO A 261 -17.59 -14.66 -13.97
CA PRO A 261 -18.16 -15.34 -15.13
C PRO A 261 -18.62 -14.40 -16.26
N ASN A 262 -18.76 -13.11 -15.98
CA ASN A 262 -19.12 -12.07 -16.94
C ASN A 262 -17.91 -11.31 -17.52
N SER A 263 -16.68 -11.69 -17.15
CA SER A 263 -15.46 -11.09 -17.67
C SER A 263 -15.13 -11.64 -19.06
N GLU A 264 -14.75 -10.75 -19.97
CA GLU A 264 -14.21 -11.11 -21.29
C GLU A 264 -12.68 -11.01 -21.35
N VAL A 265 -12.04 -10.59 -20.25
CA VAL A 265 -10.58 -10.48 -20.15
C VAL A 265 -9.95 -11.87 -20.25
N GLY A 266 -9.13 -12.10 -21.27
CA GLY A 266 -8.57 -13.41 -21.61
C GLY A 266 -7.86 -14.09 -20.43
N ALA A 267 -6.95 -13.37 -19.75
CA ALA A 267 -6.25 -13.90 -18.58
C ALA A 267 -7.18 -14.29 -17.42
N VAL A 268 -8.29 -13.57 -17.23
CA VAL A 268 -9.27 -13.87 -16.18
C VAL A 268 -10.09 -15.11 -16.55
N VAL A 269 -10.55 -15.19 -17.80
CA VAL A 269 -11.28 -16.36 -18.33
C VAL A 269 -10.42 -17.62 -18.25
N GLU A 270 -9.14 -17.52 -18.61
CA GLU A 270 -8.19 -18.63 -18.52
C GLU A 270 -7.95 -19.04 -17.07
N ALA A 271 -7.77 -18.08 -16.16
CA ALA A 271 -7.63 -18.36 -14.74
C ALA A 271 -8.89 -19.04 -14.17
N GLY A 272 -10.09 -18.62 -14.55
CA GLY A 272 -11.34 -19.25 -14.17
C GLY A 272 -11.44 -20.69 -14.67
N ARG A 273 -11.18 -20.93 -15.95
CA ARG A 273 -11.16 -22.30 -16.52
C ARG A 273 -10.15 -23.20 -15.82
N ARG A 274 -8.98 -22.67 -15.45
CA ARG A 274 -7.96 -23.41 -14.71
C ARG A 274 -8.48 -23.81 -13.32
N VAL A 275 -9.07 -22.89 -12.58
CA VAL A 275 -9.68 -23.17 -11.26
C VAL A 275 -10.79 -24.21 -11.37
N ASP A 276 -11.72 -24.01 -12.30
CA ASP A 276 -12.86 -24.92 -12.53
C ASP A 276 -12.36 -26.32 -12.89
N GLY A 277 -11.37 -26.42 -13.80
CA GLY A 277 -10.79 -27.70 -14.21
C GLY A 277 -10.07 -28.43 -13.09
N MET A 278 -9.22 -27.74 -12.32
CA MET A 278 -8.52 -28.35 -11.17
C MET A 278 -9.50 -28.87 -10.13
N LEU A 279 -10.51 -28.06 -9.80
CA LEU A 279 -11.51 -28.41 -8.81
C LEU A 279 -12.38 -29.57 -9.27
N ARG A 280 -12.86 -29.54 -10.51
CA ARG A 280 -13.59 -30.64 -11.15
C ARG A 280 -12.81 -31.95 -11.08
N SER A 281 -11.56 -31.95 -11.52
CA SER A 281 -10.71 -33.14 -11.53
C SER A 281 -10.51 -33.71 -10.12
N ALA A 282 -10.30 -32.85 -9.12
CA ALA A 282 -10.14 -33.28 -7.74
C ALA A 282 -11.44 -33.83 -7.13
N VAL A 283 -12.59 -33.22 -7.45
CA VAL A 283 -13.90 -33.69 -6.99
C VAL A 283 -14.25 -35.04 -7.60
N ILE A 284 -14.10 -35.19 -8.92
CA ILE A 284 -14.33 -36.47 -9.61
C ILE A 284 -13.40 -37.55 -9.05
N GLY A 285 -12.10 -37.24 -8.92
CA GLY A 285 -11.11 -38.19 -8.39
C GLY A 285 -11.27 -38.54 -6.92
N SER A 286 -12.04 -37.77 -6.15
CA SER A 286 -12.35 -38.09 -4.75
C SER A 286 -13.37 -39.23 -4.61
N GLU A 287 -14.18 -39.46 -5.65
CA GLU A 287 -15.33 -40.38 -5.62
C GLU A 287 -16.27 -40.18 -4.41
N ASP A 288 -16.28 -38.97 -3.82
CA ASP A 288 -17.15 -38.62 -2.70
C ASP A 288 -18.50 -38.11 -3.24
N PRO A 289 -19.61 -38.85 -3.03
CA PRO A 289 -20.93 -38.43 -3.53
C PRO A 289 -21.40 -37.10 -2.93
N VAL A 290 -20.92 -36.68 -1.76
CA VAL A 290 -21.21 -35.36 -1.19
C VAL A 290 -20.54 -34.25 -1.99
N LEU A 291 -19.24 -34.39 -2.28
CA LEU A 291 -18.49 -33.38 -3.03
C LEU A 291 -18.95 -33.30 -4.48
N ILE A 292 -19.21 -34.44 -5.12
CA ILE A 292 -19.72 -34.49 -6.50
C ILE A 292 -21.11 -33.85 -6.58
N SER A 293 -22.00 -34.15 -5.64
CA SER A 293 -23.32 -33.52 -5.58
C SER A 293 -23.22 -32.00 -5.38
N ARG A 294 -22.28 -31.51 -4.57
CA ARG A 294 -22.04 -30.07 -4.39
C ARG A 294 -21.53 -29.43 -5.69
N TRP A 295 -20.58 -30.06 -6.37
CA TRP A 295 -20.06 -29.61 -7.67
C TRP A 295 -21.16 -29.50 -8.71
N CYS A 296 -22.01 -30.52 -8.88
CA CYS A 296 -23.15 -30.49 -9.81
C CYS A 296 -24.15 -29.36 -9.53
N GLY A 297 -24.17 -28.82 -8.30
CA GLY A 297 -24.98 -27.68 -7.91
C GLY A 297 -24.39 -26.31 -8.26
N THR A 298 -23.13 -26.25 -8.70
CA THR A 298 -22.45 -25.01 -9.12
C THR A 298 -22.78 -24.66 -10.58
N SER A 299 -22.52 -23.42 -10.99
CA SER A 299 -22.67 -22.95 -12.37
C SER A 299 -21.81 -23.72 -13.39
N SER A 300 -20.59 -24.10 -13.01
CA SER A 300 -19.69 -24.87 -13.88
C SER A 300 -20.05 -26.37 -13.87
N GLY A 301 -20.45 -26.91 -12.71
CA GLY A 301 -20.81 -28.32 -12.59
C GLY A 301 -22.22 -28.68 -13.04
N GLN A 302 -23.16 -27.73 -13.13
CA GLN A 302 -24.54 -28.03 -13.57
C GLN A 302 -24.65 -28.49 -15.04
N SER A 303 -23.59 -28.30 -15.82
CA SER A 303 -23.43 -28.76 -17.20
C SER A 303 -22.49 -29.96 -17.34
N ASP A 304 -21.95 -30.47 -16.23
CA ASP A 304 -20.97 -31.54 -16.21
C ASP A 304 -21.64 -32.91 -16.21
N LEU A 305 -21.84 -33.47 -17.41
CA LEU A 305 -22.50 -34.76 -17.57
C LEU A 305 -21.71 -35.89 -16.90
N GLU A 306 -20.39 -35.92 -17.03
CA GLU A 306 -19.55 -36.97 -16.44
C GLU A 306 -19.69 -36.99 -14.91
N ALA A 307 -19.63 -35.82 -14.26
CA ALA A 307 -19.84 -35.73 -12.82
C ALA A 307 -21.26 -36.16 -12.41
N ALA A 308 -22.28 -35.79 -13.19
CA ALA A 308 -23.66 -36.19 -12.94
C ALA A 308 -23.85 -37.71 -13.06
N GLU A 309 -23.21 -38.35 -14.04
CA GLU A 309 -23.25 -39.80 -14.22
C GLU A 309 -22.49 -40.53 -13.13
N LEU A 310 -21.30 -40.04 -12.75
CA LEU A 310 -20.53 -40.58 -11.63
C LEU A 310 -21.31 -40.47 -10.32
N LEU A 311 -22.02 -39.37 -10.08
CA LEU A 311 -22.87 -39.26 -8.91
C LEU A 311 -23.91 -40.39 -8.86
N LEU A 312 -24.54 -40.71 -9.98
CA LEU A 312 -25.53 -41.79 -10.07
C LEU A 312 -24.94 -43.17 -9.78
N THR A 313 -23.68 -43.42 -10.13
CA THR A 313 -23.04 -44.71 -9.83
C THR A 313 -22.65 -44.84 -8.36
N LEU A 314 -22.48 -43.73 -7.64
CA LEU A 314 -22.06 -43.70 -6.24
C LEU A 314 -23.22 -43.63 -5.23
N LEU A 315 -24.41 -43.17 -5.66
CA LEU A 315 -25.57 -43.07 -4.77
C LEU A 315 -26.25 -44.45 -4.56
N ALA A 316 -26.61 -44.74 -3.32
CA ALA A 316 -27.46 -45.89 -2.98
C ALA A 316 -28.92 -45.66 -3.42
N GLU A 317 -29.69 -46.73 -3.58
CA GLU A 317 -31.09 -46.68 -4.03
C GLU A 317 -31.98 -45.83 -3.09
N GLU A 318 -31.66 -45.79 -1.79
CA GLU A 318 -32.41 -45.05 -0.78
C GLU A 318 -31.90 -43.61 -0.55
N ASP A 319 -30.86 -43.16 -1.26
CA ASP A 319 -30.30 -41.82 -1.04
C ASP A 319 -31.29 -40.72 -1.49
N ALA A 320 -31.58 -39.78 -0.59
CA ALA A 320 -32.54 -38.70 -0.84
C ALA A 320 -32.18 -37.79 -2.04
N ARG A 321 -30.90 -37.77 -2.46
CA ARG A 321 -30.43 -37.00 -3.62
C ARG A 321 -30.73 -37.67 -4.96
N LEU A 322 -30.96 -38.99 -4.96
CA LEU A 322 -31.05 -39.82 -6.17
C LEU A 322 -32.10 -39.31 -7.19
N PRO A 323 -33.35 -38.96 -6.80
CA PRO A 323 -34.33 -38.47 -7.77
C PRO A 323 -33.89 -37.20 -8.50
N GLY A 324 -33.24 -36.28 -7.78
CA GLY A 324 -32.70 -35.04 -8.34
C GLY A 324 -31.52 -35.29 -9.28
N ALA A 325 -30.61 -36.19 -8.88
CA ALA A 325 -29.46 -36.59 -9.70
C ALA A 325 -29.88 -37.24 -11.02
N ILE A 326 -30.90 -38.12 -11.01
CA ILE A 326 -31.44 -38.77 -12.22
C ILE A 326 -31.98 -37.71 -13.19
N ALA A 327 -32.86 -36.85 -12.70
CA ALA A 327 -33.45 -35.80 -13.51
C ALA A 327 -32.40 -34.86 -14.11
N HIS A 328 -31.34 -34.57 -13.36
CA HIS A 328 -30.22 -33.74 -13.80
C HIS A 328 -29.41 -34.41 -14.92
N ALA A 329 -28.97 -35.66 -14.73
CA ALA A 329 -28.19 -36.40 -15.73
C ALA A 329 -28.98 -36.61 -17.03
N GLU A 330 -30.27 -36.97 -16.94
CA GLU A 330 -31.13 -37.12 -18.12
C GLU A 330 -31.28 -35.82 -18.91
N ARG A 331 -31.40 -34.68 -18.20
CA ARG A 331 -31.46 -33.37 -18.85
C ARG A 331 -30.18 -33.10 -19.63
N LEU A 332 -29.01 -33.41 -19.07
CA LEU A 332 -27.72 -33.23 -19.72
C LEU A 332 -27.53 -34.15 -20.93
N ARG A 333 -27.86 -35.44 -20.82
CA ARG A 333 -27.84 -36.39 -21.95
C ARG A 333 -28.69 -35.92 -23.13
N ARG A 334 -29.87 -35.37 -22.86
CA ARG A 334 -30.75 -34.81 -23.90
C ARG A 334 -30.12 -33.60 -24.59
N THR A 335 -29.43 -32.73 -23.84
CA THR A 335 -28.74 -31.57 -24.40
C THR A 335 -27.56 -32.00 -25.28
N GLU A 336 -26.75 -32.95 -24.83
CA GLU A 336 -25.58 -33.45 -25.57
C GLU A 336 -25.97 -34.20 -26.85
N SER A 337 -27.03 -35.01 -26.79
CA SER A 337 -27.59 -35.70 -27.97
C SER A 337 -28.10 -34.73 -29.03
N ARG A 338 -28.62 -33.56 -28.63
CA ARG A 338 -29.07 -32.50 -29.56
C ARG A 338 -27.90 -31.78 -30.22
N THR A 339 -26.82 -31.55 -29.48
CA THR A 339 -25.60 -30.91 -30.01
C THR A 339 -24.90 -31.82 -31.02
N THR A 340 -24.81 -33.11 -30.73
CA THR A 340 -24.18 -34.10 -31.64
C THR A 340 -25.05 -34.44 -32.85
N ALA A 341 -26.38 -34.31 -32.75
CA ALA A 341 -27.31 -34.53 -33.86
C ALA A 341 -27.46 -33.33 -34.83
N SER A 342 -26.66 -32.26 -34.71
CA SER A 342 -26.69 -31.10 -35.60
C SER A 342 -25.39 -30.92 -36.40
N PRO A 343 -25.13 -31.71 -37.48
CA PRO A 343 -23.93 -31.55 -38.32
C PRO A 343 -24.12 -30.58 -39.50
N TRP A 344 -25.25 -29.88 -39.64
CA TRP A 344 -25.52 -29.05 -40.82
C TRP A 344 -26.18 -27.72 -40.47
N HIS A 345 -25.38 -26.66 -40.53
CA HIS A 345 -25.73 -25.41 -41.21
C HIS A 345 -24.49 -24.66 -41.66
#